data_AF-A0A0R3Q980-F1
#
_entry.id   AF-A0A0R3Q980-F1
#
_cell.length_a   1.000
_cell.length_b   1.000
_cell.length_c   1.000
_cell.angle_alpha   90.00
_cell.angle_beta   90.00
_cell.angle_gamma   90.00
#
_symmetry.space_group_name_H-M   'P 1'
#
loop_
_entity.id
_entity.type
_entity.pdbx_description
1 polymer ?
#
loop_
_entity_poly.entity_id
_entity_poly.type
_entity_poly.pdbx_seq_one_letter_code
_entity_poly.pdbx_strand_id
1 'polypeptide(L)'
;MRYANNSQYKNDTLIRKEAYVGKIVIEELKRIIDDSEIMQEDDATWPEPDRIGRQELEILHNDEHISFTTSKIGSAADVNKSRDPEGLRSFYYLVQDLKCLVFSLIGMHFKIKPI
;
A
#
# COMPACT_ATOMS: atom_id res chain seq x y z
N MET A 1 1.04 -8.63 11.88
CA MET A 1 1.26 -8.39 10.44
C MET A 1 1.01 -9.69 9.68
N ARG A 2 0.19 -9.64 8.64
CA ARG A 2 -0.09 -10.76 7.73
C ARG A 2 0.32 -10.33 6.33
N TYR A 3 1.03 -11.19 5.61
CA TYR A 3 1.55 -10.92 4.28
C TYR A 3 1.21 -12.08 3.35
N ALA A 4 0.68 -11.77 2.17
CA ALA A 4 0.42 -12.73 1.12
C ALA A 4 0.93 -12.17 -0.21
N ASN A 5 1.62 -12.99 -1.00
CA ASN A 5 2.07 -12.63 -2.34
C ASN A 5 1.89 -13.82 -3.29
N ASN A 6 1.17 -13.56 -4.37
CA ASN A 6 0.92 -14.50 -5.45
C ASN A 6 1.36 -13.88 -6.77
N SER A 7 2.66 -13.93 -7.06
CA SER A 7 3.22 -13.35 -8.28
C SER A 7 2.83 -14.14 -9.54
N GLN A 8 2.40 -15.39 -9.40
CA GLN A 8 2.14 -16.36 -10.49
C GLN A 8 3.31 -16.49 -11.50
N TYR A 9 4.49 -15.96 -11.16
CA TYR A 9 5.65 -15.96 -12.03
C TYR A 9 6.32 -17.34 -11.95
N LYS A 10 6.49 -18.03 -13.09
CA LYS A 10 7.14 -19.36 -13.17
C LYS A 10 6.55 -20.43 -12.24
N ASN A 11 5.22 -20.47 -12.06
CA ASN A 11 4.52 -21.41 -11.17
C ASN A 11 4.96 -21.29 -9.70
N ASP A 12 5.40 -20.11 -9.26
CA ASP A 12 5.78 -19.91 -7.87
C ASP A 12 4.59 -20.17 -6.93
N THR A 13 4.88 -20.76 -5.78
CA THR A 13 3.85 -21.07 -4.78
C THR A 13 3.47 -19.81 -4.02
N LEU A 14 2.18 -19.66 -3.71
CA LEU A 14 1.65 -18.58 -2.90
C LEU A 14 2.44 -18.43 -1.58
N ILE A 15 3.09 -17.29 -1.40
CA ILE A 15 3.79 -16.97 -0.16
C ILE A 15 2.76 -16.43 0.83
N ARG A 16 2.64 -17.07 1.99
CA ARG A 16 1.87 -16.57 3.15
C ARG A 16 2.74 -16.55 4.38
N LYS A 17 2.76 -15.41 5.07
CA LYS A 17 3.55 -15.20 6.29
C LYS A 17 2.76 -14.39 7.30
N GLU A 18 2.88 -14.75 8.57
CA GLU A 18 2.24 -14.05 9.68
C GLU A 18 3.25 -13.89 10.81
N ALA A 19 3.32 -12.69 11.38
CA ALA A 19 4.21 -12.37 12.49
C ALA A 19 3.59 -11.29 13.38
N TYR A 20 3.87 -11.37 14.68
CA TYR A 20 3.62 -10.26 15.59
C TYR A 20 4.73 -9.22 15.43
N VAL A 21 4.37 -7.95 15.54
CA VAL A 21 5.32 -6.83 15.47
C VAL A 21 5.32 -6.09 16.81
N GLY A 22 6.47 -5.52 17.17
CA GLY A 22 6.57 -4.71 18.38
C GLY A 22 5.75 -3.42 18.28
N LYS A 23 5.40 -2.85 19.43
CA LYS A 23 4.63 -1.59 19.52
C LYS A 23 5.27 -0.45 18.70
N ILE A 24 6.60 -0.36 18.70
CA ILE A 24 7.35 0.65 17.94
C ILE A 24 7.07 0.60 16.43
N VAL A 25 6.83 -0.58 15.86
CA VAL A 25 6.48 -0.73 14.43
C VAL A 25 5.08 -0.21 14.16
N ILE A 26 4.15 -0.41 15.11
CA ILE A 26 2.79 0.10 15.00
C ILE A 26 2.77 1.63 15.14
N GLU A 27 3.56 2.18 16.07
CA GLU A 27 3.69 3.63 16.25
C GLU A 27 4.28 4.30 15.01
N GLU A 28 5.32 3.69 14.41
CA GLU A 28 5.90 4.20 13.17
C GLU A 28 4.95 4.10 11.98
N LEU A 29 4.18 3.01 11.87
CA LEU A 29 3.15 2.88 10.83
C LEU A 29 2.11 4.00 10.95
N LYS A 30 1.67 4.34 12.17
CA LYS A 30 0.74 5.45 12.40
C LYS A 30 1.36 6.78 12.00
N ARG A 31 2.60 7.05 12.40
CA ARG A 31 3.33 8.26 12.01
C ARG A 31 3.43 8.42 10.49
N ILE A 32 3.73 7.35 9.76
CA ILE A 32 3.77 7.35 8.29
C ILE A 32 2.41 7.71 7.69
N ILE A 33 1.31 7.19 8.26
CA ILE A 33 -0.06 7.50 7.81
C ILE A 33 -0.37 8.97 8.09
N ASP A 34 -0.10 9.47 9.30
CA ASP A 34 -0.37 10.85 9.70
C ASP A 34 0.41 11.84 8.82
N ASP A 35 1.71 11.62 8.62
CA ASP A 35 2.58 12.48 7.81
C ASP A 35 2.22 12.47 6.31
N SER A 36 1.52 11.43 5.85
CA SER A 36 1.09 11.33 4.44
C SER A 36 -0.15 12.14 4.11
N GLU A 37 -0.88 12.61 5.13
CA GLU A 37 -2.17 13.32 5.01
C GLU A 37 -3.27 12.53 4.26
N ILE A 38 -3.05 11.23 4.00
CA ILE A 38 -3.92 10.36 3.20
C ILE A 38 -5.36 10.26 3.70
N MET A 39 -5.56 10.47 5.01
CA MET A 39 -6.88 10.42 5.66
C MET A 39 -7.79 11.56 5.20
N GLN A 40 -7.24 12.62 4.58
CA GLN A 40 -7.97 13.78 4.08
C GLN A 40 -8.36 13.65 2.59
N GLU A 41 -7.91 12.59 1.91
CA GLU A 41 -8.09 12.38 0.48
C GLU A 41 -9.38 11.59 0.16
N ASP A 42 -9.82 11.68 -1.10
CA ASP A 42 -11.02 10.99 -1.60
C ASP A 42 -10.79 10.41 -3.00
N ASP A 43 -11.22 9.16 -3.22
CA ASP A 43 -10.98 8.44 -4.47
C ASP A 43 -12.06 8.62 -5.54
N ALA A 44 -13.08 9.45 -5.34
CA ALA A 44 -14.22 9.57 -6.25
C ALA A 44 -13.85 10.01 -7.67
N THR A 45 -12.70 10.64 -7.85
CA THR A 45 -12.19 11.06 -9.17
C THR A 45 -10.98 10.27 -9.65
N TRP A 46 -10.53 9.29 -8.86
CA TRP A 46 -9.39 8.45 -9.20
C TRP A 46 -9.77 7.47 -10.33
N PRO A 47 -8.79 6.98 -11.11
CA PRO A 47 -9.05 6.01 -12.15
C PRO A 47 -9.65 4.71 -11.58
N GLU A 48 -10.78 4.27 -12.12
CA GLU A 48 -11.41 3.01 -11.72
C GLU A 48 -10.55 1.80 -12.12
N PRO A 49 -10.60 0.68 -11.36
CA PRO A 49 -9.90 -0.54 -11.71
C PRO A 49 -10.22 -1.06 -13.11
N ASP A 50 -9.20 -1.55 -13.81
CA ASP A 50 -9.33 -2.03 -15.17
C ASP A 50 -8.62 -3.39 -15.37
N ARG A 51 -8.40 -3.76 -16.64
CA ARG A 51 -7.74 -5.03 -17.02
C ARG A 51 -6.26 -5.08 -16.65
N ILE A 52 -5.61 -3.94 -16.43
CA ILE A 52 -4.19 -3.81 -16.09
C ILE A 52 -3.97 -4.12 -14.62
N GLY A 53 -4.90 -3.70 -13.76
CA GLY A 53 -4.91 -4.11 -12.36
C GLY A 53 -5.78 -3.25 -11.46
N ARG A 54 -5.74 -3.61 -10.18
CA ARG A 54 -6.50 -3.00 -9.09
C ARG A 54 -5.58 -2.77 -7.91
N GLN A 55 -5.74 -1.64 -7.24
CA GLN A 55 -5.13 -1.32 -5.95
C GLN A 55 -6.23 -0.96 -4.96
N GLU A 56 -6.11 -1.47 -3.75
CA GLU A 56 -7.03 -1.22 -2.65
C GLU A 56 -6.21 -0.83 -1.42
N LEU A 57 -6.66 0.19 -0.70
CA LEU A 57 -6.10 0.62 0.57
C LEU A 57 -7.24 0.91 1.53
N GLU A 58 -7.22 0.28 2.69
CA GLU A 58 -8.20 0.49 3.73
C GLU A 58 -7.46 0.80 5.04
N ILE A 59 -7.81 1.91 5.69
CA ILE A 59 -7.17 2.37 6.91
C ILE A 59 -8.25 2.79 7.91
N LEU A 60 -8.18 2.21 9.11
CA LEU A 60 -8.92 2.66 10.29
C LEU A 60 -7.91 3.26 11.26
N HIS A 61 -7.99 4.58 11.45
CA HIS A 61 -7.08 5.33 12.31
C HIS A 61 -7.82 6.45 13.03
N ASN A 62 -7.63 6.58 14.36
CA ASN A 62 -8.28 7.61 15.19
C ASN A 62 -9.81 7.72 15.01
N ASP A 63 -10.51 6.59 14.91
CA ASP A 63 -11.96 6.49 14.64
C ASP A 63 -12.41 7.04 13.28
N GLU A 64 -11.47 7.40 12.41
CA GLU A 64 -11.70 7.70 11.00
C GLU A 64 -11.39 6.48 10.14
N HIS A 65 -12.22 6.27 9.11
CA HIS A 65 -12.11 5.15 8.20
C HIS A 65 -12.11 5.63 6.76
N ILE A 66 -11.07 5.25 6.03
CA ILE A 66 -10.97 5.44 4.59
C ILE A 66 -10.85 4.08 3.89
N SER A 67 -11.40 4.01 2.68
CA SER A 67 -11.35 2.81 1.84
C SER A 67 -11.27 3.24 0.39
N PHE A 68 -10.07 3.17 -0.19
CA PHE A 68 -9.83 3.56 -1.57
C PHE A 68 -9.74 2.36 -2.50
N THR A 69 -10.23 2.53 -3.72
CA THR A 69 -10.10 1.58 -4.82
C THR A 69 -9.71 2.33 -6.10
N THR A 70 -8.56 1.97 -6.69
CA THR A 70 -8.09 2.59 -7.94
C THR A 70 -7.43 1.59 -8.88
N SER A 71 -7.21 1.99 -10.13
CA SER A 71 -6.41 1.24 -11.10
C SER A 71 -4.94 1.15 -10.69
N LYS A 72 -4.19 0.26 -11.33
CA LYS A 72 -2.75 0.13 -11.11
C LYS A 72 -2.01 1.38 -11.62
N ILE A 73 -1.35 2.09 -10.70
CA ILE A 73 -0.51 3.24 -11.02
C ILE A 73 0.88 2.75 -11.44
N GLY A 74 1.27 3.01 -12.69
CA GLY A 74 2.54 2.57 -13.24
C GLY A 74 3.71 3.49 -12.87
N SER A 75 3.46 4.80 -12.85
CA SER A 75 4.50 5.82 -12.69
C SER A 75 3.96 7.14 -12.13
N ALA A 76 4.87 8.00 -11.65
CA ALA A 76 4.53 9.38 -11.28
C ALA A 76 3.96 10.21 -12.44
N ALA A 77 4.26 9.83 -13.70
CA ALA A 77 3.69 10.49 -14.86
C ALA A 77 2.18 10.19 -15.03
N ASP A 78 1.72 9.02 -14.58
CA ASP A 78 0.30 8.64 -14.61
C ASP A 78 -0.49 9.44 -13.56
N VAL A 79 0.11 9.66 -12.38
CA VAL A 79 -0.45 10.52 -11.32
C VAL A 79 -0.70 11.94 -11.85
N ASN A 80 0.28 12.53 -12.52
CA ASN A 80 0.17 13.91 -13.03
C ASN A 80 -0.88 14.09 -14.13
N LYS A 81 -1.36 13.01 -14.76
CA LYS A 81 -2.39 13.05 -15.82
C LYS A 81 -3.80 12.79 -15.28
N SER A 82 -3.93 12.48 -14.00
CA SER A 82 -5.20 12.18 -13.36
C SER A 82 -6.05 13.43 -13.11
N ARG A 83 -7.30 13.23 -12.71
CA ARG A 83 -8.21 14.31 -12.31
C ARG A 83 -7.91 14.87 -10.93
N ASP A 84 -7.22 14.10 -10.10
CA ASP A 84 -6.74 14.49 -8.78
C ASP A 84 -5.26 14.09 -8.60
N PRO A 85 -4.32 14.91 -9.12
CA PRO A 85 -2.91 14.62 -9.04
C PRO A 85 -2.31 14.75 -7.64
N GLU A 86 -2.96 15.46 -6.72
CA GLU A 86 -2.46 15.65 -5.36
C GLU A 86 -2.80 14.43 -4.50
N GLY A 87 -4.06 14.03 -4.44
CA GLY A 87 -4.47 12.85 -3.66
C GLY A 87 -3.85 11.56 -4.17
N LEU A 88 -3.80 11.36 -5.49
CA LEU A 88 -3.10 10.19 -6.05
C LEU A 88 -1.59 10.20 -5.80
N ARG A 89 -0.97 11.38 -5.62
CA ARG A 89 0.44 11.47 -5.27
C ARG A 89 0.66 11.06 -3.82
N SER A 90 -0.18 11.54 -2.90
CA SER A 90 -0.20 11.12 -1.49
C SER A 90 -0.36 9.60 -1.40
N PHE A 91 -1.33 9.02 -2.10
CA PHE A 91 -1.53 7.57 -2.20
C PHE A 91 -0.32 6.82 -2.78
N TYR A 92 0.24 7.31 -3.89
CA TYR A 92 1.36 6.66 -4.59
C TYR A 92 2.62 6.57 -3.72
N TYR A 93 2.95 7.62 -2.97
CA TYR A 93 4.11 7.61 -2.07
C TYR A 93 3.84 6.83 -0.79
N LEU A 94 2.67 6.97 -0.17
CA LEU A 94 2.32 6.17 1.01
C LEU A 94 2.41 4.67 0.72
N VAL A 95 1.86 4.21 -0.41
CA VAL A 95 1.92 2.79 -0.78
C VAL A 95 3.38 2.32 -0.95
N GLN A 96 4.29 3.16 -1.42
CA GLN A 96 5.71 2.83 -1.50
C GLN A 96 6.35 2.71 -0.12
N ASP A 97 6.10 3.65 0.79
CA ASP A 97 6.64 3.63 2.14
C ASP A 97 6.14 2.39 2.91
N LEU A 98 4.84 2.08 2.80
CA LEU A 98 4.24 0.88 3.38
C LEU A 98 4.87 -0.40 2.81
N LYS A 99 5.09 -0.48 1.49
CA LYS A 99 5.78 -1.62 0.87
C LYS A 99 7.21 -1.75 1.38
N CYS A 100 7.95 -0.65 1.47
CA CYS A 100 9.32 -0.63 1.99
C CYS A 100 9.38 -1.18 3.43
N LEU A 101 8.46 -0.73 4.30
CA LEU A 101 8.36 -1.21 5.68
C LEU A 101 8.05 -2.72 5.73
N VAL A 102 7.01 -3.16 5.02
CA VAL A 102 6.57 -4.57 5.02
C VAL A 102 7.64 -5.50 4.44
N PHE A 103 8.26 -5.11 3.32
CA PHE A 103 9.31 -5.91 2.67
C PHE A 103 10.54 -6.03 3.56
N SER A 104 10.94 -4.96 4.25
CA SER A 104 12.03 -4.99 5.22
C SER A 104 11.72 -5.96 6.37
N LEU A 105 10.52 -5.88 6.94
CA LEU A 105 10.10 -6.75 8.05
C LEU A 105 10.05 -8.23 7.63
N ILE A 106 9.40 -8.53 6.51
CA ILE A 106 9.29 -9.90 5.99
C ILE A 106 10.65 -10.46 5.60
N GLY A 107 11.48 -9.66 4.91
CA GLY A 107 12.79 -10.07 4.45
C GLY A 107 13.75 -10.39 5.60
N MET A 108 13.81 -9.52 6.61
CA MET A 108 14.67 -9.75 7.78
C MET A 108 14.17 -10.90 8.66
N HIS A 109 12.86 -10.98 8.90
CA HIS A 109 12.31 -11.97 9.84
C HIS A 109 12.28 -13.39 9.25
N PHE A 110 11.87 -13.53 7.98
CA PHE A 110 11.72 -14.84 7.34
C PHE A 110 12.88 -15.23 6.42
N LYS A 111 13.85 -14.34 6.19
CA LYS A 111 15.00 -14.55 5.27
C LYS A 111 14.55 -14.94 3.85
N ILE A 112 13.40 -14.44 3.42
CA ILE A 112 12.89 -14.62 2.06
C ILE A 112 13.09 -13.32 1.28
N LYS A 113 13.27 -13.42 -0.04
CA LYS A 113 13.12 -12.25 -0.90
C LYS A 113 11.62 -11.94 -1.01
N PRO A 114 11.15 -10.78 -0.56
CA PRO A 114 9.84 -10.30 -0.95
C PRO A 114 9.94 -10.02 -2.46
N ILE A 115 9.31 -10.87 -3.28
CA ILE A 115 9.31 -10.74 -4.74
C ILE A 115 8.29 -9.68 -5.14
#